data_AF-A0A9D0IE24-F1
#
_entry.id   AF-A0A9D0IE24-F1
#
_cell.length_a   1.000
_cell.length_b   1.000
_cell.length_c   1.000
_cell.angle_alpha   90.00
_cell.angle_beta   90.00
_cell.angle_gamma   90.00
#
_symmetry.space_group_name_H-M   'P 1'
#
loop_
_entity.id
_entity.type
_entity.pdbx_description
1 polymer ?
#
loop_
_entity_poly.entity_id
_entity_poly.type
_entity_poly.pdbx_seq_one_letter_code
_entity_poly.pdbx_strand_id
1 'polypeptide(L)'
;MARGFDGQSPDRRRWEEEERQVYRKAVERIGTCAVIVNALDVGIKEGSFGGGMVVDGAGNVLAESPHGTDEPLILDLVCPGEGAERM
;
A
#
# COMPACT_ATOMS: atom_id res chain seq x y z
N MET A 1 -15.44 0.89 -3.83
CA MET A 1 -15.65 -0.06 -2.73
C MET A 1 -14.31 -0.22 -2.02
N ALA A 2 -14.29 -0.12 -0.70
CA ALA A 2 -13.08 -0.39 0.08
C ALA A 2 -12.80 -1.91 0.08
N ARG A 3 -11.52 -2.30 0.19
CA ARG A 3 -11.03 -3.67 -0.01
C ARG A 3 -10.92 -4.38 1.35
N GLY A 4 -11.41 -5.61 1.41
CA GLY A 4 -11.38 -6.50 2.57
C GLY A 4 -11.05 -7.93 2.13
N PHE A 5 -10.87 -8.83 3.10
CA PHE A 5 -10.63 -10.26 2.87
C PHE A 5 -11.83 -11.09 3.33
N ASP A 6 -12.17 -12.13 2.57
CA ASP A 6 -13.21 -13.09 2.92
C ASP A 6 -12.78 -13.95 4.13
N GLY A 7 -13.74 -14.28 4.99
CA GLY A 7 -13.56 -15.08 6.20
C GLY A 7 -12.89 -14.34 7.37
N GLN A 8 -11.82 -13.59 7.11
CA GLN A 8 -11.11 -12.81 8.11
C GLN A 8 -10.40 -11.62 7.48
N SER A 9 -10.70 -10.43 7.98
CA SER A 9 -9.97 -9.21 7.68
C SER A 9 -9.76 -8.39 8.96
N PRO A 10 -8.57 -7.81 9.17
CA PRO A 10 -7.35 -7.88 8.35
C PRO A 10 -6.70 -9.29 8.36
N ASP A 11 -6.01 -9.64 7.27
CA ASP A 11 -5.20 -10.86 7.14
C ASP A 11 -3.82 -10.48 6.61
N ARG A 12 -2.84 -10.47 7.53
CA ARG A 12 -1.47 -10.05 7.22
C ARG A 12 -0.80 -10.92 6.17
N ARG A 13 -1.00 -12.25 6.21
CA ARG A 13 -0.35 -13.15 5.27
C ARG A 13 -0.90 -12.91 3.87
N ARG A 14 -2.23 -12.83 3.73
CA ARG A 14 -2.87 -12.55 2.43
C ARG A 14 -2.55 -11.15 1.92
N TRP A 15 -2.42 -10.17 2.82
CA TRP A 15 -1.90 -8.86 2.44
C TRP A 15 -0.52 -8.96 1.79
N GLU A 16 0.43 -9.60 2.46
CA GLU A 16 1.82 -9.68 2.01
C GLU A 16 1.99 -10.51 0.73
N GLU A 17 1.19 -11.57 0.55
CA GLU A 17 1.28 -12.52 -0.55
C GLU A 17 0.40 -12.15 -1.77
N GLU A 18 -0.75 -11.51 -1.54
CA GLU A 18 -1.77 -11.22 -2.56
C GLU A 18 -1.88 -9.71 -2.83
N GLU A 19 -2.70 -9.00 -2.04
CA GLU A 19 -3.18 -7.65 -2.33
C GLU A 19 -2.04 -6.62 -2.45
N ARG A 20 -1.04 -6.66 -1.56
CA ARG A 20 0.12 -5.78 -1.64
C ARG A 20 0.86 -5.95 -2.97
N GLN A 21 0.97 -7.18 -3.47
CA GLN A 21 1.66 -7.47 -4.73
C GLN A 21 0.90 -6.92 -5.94
N VAL A 22 -0.44 -6.92 -5.89
CA VAL A 22 -1.28 -6.31 -6.93
C VAL A 22 -0.98 -4.81 -7.04
N TYR A 23 -0.92 -4.11 -5.92
CA TYR A 23 -0.60 -2.68 -5.92
C TYR A 23 0.80 -2.41 -6.44
N ARG A 24 1.82 -3.12 -5.95
CA ARG A 24 3.21 -2.95 -6.42
C ARG A 24 3.35 -3.11 -7.93
N LYS A 25 2.76 -4.17 -8.48
CA LYS A 25 2.76 -4.44 -9.93
C LYS A 25 2.01 -3.38 -10.73
N ALA A 26 0.95 -2.81 -10.16
CA ALA A 26 0.23 -1.72 -10.81
C ALA A 26 1.09 -0.44 -10.88
N VAL A 27 1.77 -0.10 -9.80
CA VAL A 27 2.68 1.05 -9.73
C VAL A 27 3.86 0.88 -10.68
N GLU A 28 4.50 -0.29 -10.68
CA GLU A 28 5.60 -0.64 -11.59
C GLU A 28 5.21 -0.44 -13.06
N ARG A 29 3.99 -0.85 -13.45
CA ARG A 29 3.49 -0.66 -14.81
C ARG A 29 3.28 0.81 -15.20
N ILE A 30 2.99 1.67 -14.23
CA ILE A 30 2.79 3.12 -14.44
C ILE A 30 4.14 3.84 -14.42
N GLY A 31 5.15 3.30 -13.72
CA GLY A 31 6.49 3.88 -13.64
C GLY A 31 6.57 5.14 -12.80
N THR A 32 5.54 5.45 -11.98
CA THR A 32 5.46 6.68 -11.17
C THR A 32 5.27 6.32 -9.71
N CYS A 33 5.95 7.02 -8.80
CA CYS A 33 5.75 6.86 -7.37
C CYS A 33 4.28 7.06 -6.97
N ALA A 34 3.78 6.19 -6.09
CA ALA A 34 2.40 6.21 -5.63
C ALA A 34 2.32 6.15 -4.10
N VAL A 35 1.44 6.99 -3.54
CA VAL A 35 1.00 6.91 -2.14
C VAL A 35 -0.38 6.28 -2.13
N ILE A 36 -0.51 5.13 -1.48
CA ILE A 36 -1.72 4.32 -1.44
C ILE A 36 -2.28 4.37 -0.02
N VAL A 37 -3.56 4.73 0.09
CA VAL A 37 -4.28 4.79 1.37
C VAL A 37 -5.61 4.07 1.19
N ASN A 38 -5.94 3.19 2.13
CA ASN A 38 -7.18 2.42 2.13
C ASN A 38 -7.96 2.72 3.41
N ALA A 39 -9.28 2.52 3.34
CA ALA A 39 -10.13 2.57 4.53
C ALA A 39 -9.83 1.37 5.45
N LEU A 40 -10.00 1.59 6.75
CA LEU A 40 -9.91 0.57 7.80
C LEU A 40 -11.25 0.49 8.53
N ASP A 41 -11.82 -0.71 8.61
CA ASP A 41 -12.99 -0.98 9.45
C ASP A 41 -12.55 -1.78 10.68
N VAL A 42 -12.95 -1.33 11.87
CA VAL A 42 -12.58 -1.97 13.14
C VAL A 42 -13.72 -2.82 13.66
N GLY A 43 -13.44 -4.07 14.02
CA GLY A 43 -14.42 -4.99 14.61
C GLY A 43 -15.40 -5.61 13.61
N ILE A 44 -15.19 -5.41 12.30
CA ILE A 44 -15.99 -6.02 11.23
C ILE A 44 -15.20 -7.20 10.65
N LYS A 45 -15.78 -8.40 10.69
CA LYS A 45 -15.12 -9.66 10.32
C LYS A 45 -14.49 -9.66 8.92
N GLU A 46 -15.17 -9.08 7.94
CA GLU A 46 -14.72 -8.94 6.54
C GLU A 46 -14.65 -7.45 6.16
N GLY A 47 -14.27 -6.62 7.14
CA GLY A 47 -14.15 -5.18 6.97
C GLY A 47 -12.97 -4.78 6.09
N SER A 48 -12.89 -3.49 5.79
CA SER A 48 -11.77 -2.92 5.04
C SER A 48 -10.47 -3.02 5.83
N PHE A 49 -9.37 -3.39 5.17
CA PHE A 49 -8.14 -3.80 5.86
C PHE A 49 -7.10 -2.68 6.09
N GLY A 50 -7.34 -1.45 5.63
CA GLY A 50 -6.39 -0.34 5.74
C GLY A 50 -5.06 -0.59 4.99
N GLY A 51 -3.94 -0.24 5.61
CA GLY A 51 -2.61 -0.42 5.03
C GLY A 51 -2.19 0.73 4.13
N GLY A 52 -1.74 1.82 4.76
CA GLY A 52 -1.07 2.90 4.04
C GLY A 52 0.28 2.41 3.51
N MET A 53 0.60 2.72 2.26
CA MET A 53 1.83 2.25 1.63
C MET A 53 2.34 3.25 0.61
N VAL A 54 3.66 3.38 0.52
CA VAL A 54 4.33 4.17 -0.51
C VAL A 54 5.18 3.25 -1.36
N VAL A 55 5.02 3.36 -2.67
CA VAL A 55 5.70 2.52 -3.66
C VAL A 55 6.39 3.40 -4.69
N ASP A 56 7.65 3.10 -5.00
CA ASP A 56 8.36 3.80 -6.08
C ASP A 56 7.91 3.35 -7.48
N GLY A 57 8.36 4.06 -8.52
CA GLY A 57 8.01 3.72 -9.91
C GLY A 57 8.53 2.36 -10.38
N ALA A 58 9.46 1.72 -9.66
CA ALA A 58 9.96 0.38 -9.96
C ALA A 58 9.17 -0.71 -9.22
N GLY A 59 8.13 -0.35 -8.44
CA GLY A 59 7.32 -1.30 -7.68
C GLY A 59 7.94 -1.72 -6.34
N ASN A 60 8.98 -1.03 -5.86
CA ASN A 60 9.54 -1.26 -4.52
C ASN A 60 8.70 -0.56 -3.46
N VAL A 61 8.42 -1.25 -2.37
CA VAL A 61 7.77 -0.64 -1.20
C VAL A 61 8.82 0.19 -0.46
N LEU A 62 8.60 1.50 -0.41
CA LEU A 62 9.46 2.43 0.32
C LEU A 62 9.09 2.47 1.81
N ALA A 63 7.80 2.43 2.11
CA ALA A 63 7.28 2.37 3.47
C ALA A 63 5.85 1.82 3.50
N GLU A 64 5.45 1.19 4.60
CA GLU A 64 4.08 0.73 4.85
C GLU A 64 3.70 0.91 6.33
N SER A 65 2.43 1.21 6.61
CA SER A 65 1.89 1.14 7.96
C SER A 65 1.72 -0.33 8.37
N PRO A 66 1.73 -0.64 9.68
CA PRO A 66 1.35 -1.97 10.14
C PRO A 66 -0.05 -2.32 9.62
N HIS A 67 -0.16 -3.47 8.96
CA HIS A 67 -1.41 -3.90 8.31
C HIS A 67 -2.54 -4.09 9.34
N GLY A 68 -3.74 -3.61 9.00
CA GLY A 68 -4.91 -3.76 9.88
C GLY A 68 -4.92 -2.86 11.11
N THR A 69 -4.07 -1.85 11.17
CA THR A 69 -3.98 -0.89 12.27
C THR A 69 -4.35 0.52 11.82
N ASP A 70 -4.78 1.36 12.76
CA ASP A 70 -5.02 2.79 12.57
C ASP A 70 -3.74 3.63 12.77
N GLU A 71 -2.58 2.98 12.89
CA GLU A 71 -1.30 3.67 13.03
C GLU A 71 -0.97 4.46 11.76
N PRO A 72 -0.70 5.78 11.89
CA PRO A 72 -0.41 6.60 10.73
C PRO A 72 0.96 6.29 10.14
N LEU A 73 1.04 6.20 8.82
CA LEU A 73 2.31 6.21 8.10
C LEU A 73 2.78 7.66 7.92
N ILE A 74 3.84 8.04 8.62
CA ILE A 74 4.45 9.38 8.55
C ILE A 74 5.86 9.22 7.97
N LEU A 75 6.15 9.96 6.90
CA LEU A 75 7.45 9.96 6.26
C LEU A 75 7.72 11.24 5.47
N ASP A 76 8.99 11.57 5.30
CA ASP A 76 9.45 12.56 4.34
C ASP A 76 9.72 11.87 3.01
N LEU A 77 9.01 12.29 1.96
CA LEU A 77 9.11 11.67 0.64
C LEU A 77 9.90 12.54 -0.31
N VAL A 78 10.98 11.96 -0.85
CA VAL A 78 11.63 12.44 -2.08
C VAL A 78 11.35 11.39 -3.14
N CYS A 79 10.19 11.48 -3.79
CA CYS A 79 9.88 10.61 -4.92
C CYS A 79 10.54 11.18 -6.19
N PRO A 80 11.46 10.46 -6.85
CA PRO A 80 12.06 10.92 -8.08
C PRO A 80 11.00 10.91 -9.19
N GLY A 81 10.39 12.08 -9.42
CA GLY A 81 9.43 12.34 -10.48
C GLY A 81 9.82 13.53 -11.37
N GLU A 82 10.71 14.41 -10.90
CA GLU A 82 11.28 15.51 -11.67
C GLU A 82 12.75 15.69 -11.26
N GLY A 83 13.70 15.26 -12.10
CA GLY A 83 15.12 15.58 -11.90
C GLY A 83 16.11 14.44 -11.71
N ALA A 84 15.79 13.19 -12.10
CA ALA A 84 16.86 12.23 -12.39
C ALA A 84 17.57 12.70 -13.67
N GLU A 85 18.69 13.41 -13.49
CA GLU A 85 19.53 13.95 -14.53
C GLU A 85 19.74 12.92 -15.65
N ARG A 86 19.38 13.33 -16.87
CA ARG A 86 19.91 12.73 -18.08
C ARG A 86 21.40 13.09 -18.13
N MET A 87 22.26 12.21 -17.63
CA MET A 87 23.69 12.18 -18.00
C MET A 87 23.93 11.00 -18.93
#